data_AF-A0A8I1NAG0-F1
#
_entry.id   AF-A0A8I1NAG0-F1
#
_cell.length_a   1.000
_cell.length_b   1.000
_cell.length_c   1.000
_cell.angle_alpha   90.00
_cell.angle_beta   90.00
_cell.angle_gamma   90.00
#
_symmetry.space_group_name_H-M   'P 1'
#
loop_
_entity.id
_entity.type
_entity.pdbx_description
1 polymer ?
#
loop_
_entity_poly.entity_id
_entity_poly.type
_entity_poly.pdbx_seq_one_letter_code
_entity_poly.pdbx_strand_id
1 'polypeptide(L)'
;MFGNLTIKSRLTILISFMAALLLVIGGIGLSGMSKTEAGLKTVYEDRTVPLMDLGRIIDMANRTRTNATVAATAPWADVAIKANTDTQQLDVEINKLWAKYTRTAMTPDEKALADSFNTQWKTYTTSRDVTMKLAMESDFDTAKENASKDAAPKFSAARETLFKLIELQGAVAKHEFETARSRYESSQVIAIAAIALGLALAAWFGFILIRAITRPLDAAVKLARGVAEGDLTQRIDIHSTDEVGQLMQALKDMNASLVTIVGQVRHGTETIAVASREIASGNADLSSRTESQASSLEETAS
;
A
#
# COMPACT_ATOMS: atom_id res chain seq x y z
N MET A 1 -11.52 30.39 4.57
CA MET A 1 -10.08 30.24 4.85
C MET A 1 -9.20 30.11 3.60
N PHE A 2 -9.59 29.38 2.54
CA PHE A 2 -8.70 29.16 1.37
C PHE A 2 -8.67 30.28 0.31
N GLY A 3 -9.55 31.28 0.39
CA GLY A 3 -9.73 32.28 -0.67
C GLY A 3 -8.53 33.19 -0.95
N ASN A 4 -7.66 33.43 0.04
CA ASN A 4 -6.53 34.35 -0.08
C ASN A 4 -5.16 33.65 -0.23
N LEU A 5 -5.16 32.31 -0.30
CA LEU A 5 -3.91 31.57 -0.54
C LEU A 5 -3.46 31.75 -1.97
N THR A 6 -2.16 31.91 -2.17
CA THR A 6 -1.57 31.98 -3.50
C THR A 6 -1.77 30.70 -4.29
N ILE A 7 -1.81 30.78 -5.62
CA ILE A 7 -1.89 29.61 -6.52
C ILE A 7 -0.76 28.64 -6.19
N LYS A 8 0.46 29.17 -6.02
CA LYS A 8 1.64 28.39 -5.63
C LYS A 8 1.36 27.61 -4.34
N SER A 9 0.85 28.27 -3.29
CA SER A 9 0.58 27.60 -2.00
C SER A 9 -0.46 26.50 -2.15
N ARG A 10 -1.55 26.73 -2.89
CA ARG A 10 -2.59 25.73 -3.10
C ARG A 10 -2.06 24.50 -3.86
N LEU A 11 -1.26 24.70 -4.90
CA LEU A 11 -0.62 23.61 -5.66
C LEU A 11 0.40 22.85 -4.81
N THR A 12 1.25 23.54 -4.05
CA THR A 12 2.22 22.90 -3.16
C THR A 12 1.51 22.06 -2.10
N ILE A 13 0.45 22.57 -1.46
CA ILE A 13 -0.33 21.80 -0.48
C ILE A 13 -0.91 20.53 -1.12
N LEU A 14 -1.51 20.62 -2.30
CA LEU A 14 -2.08 19.46 -2.99
C LEU A 14 -1.01 18.42 -3.33
N ILE A 15 0.10 18.85 -3.93
CA ILE A 15 1.19 17.94 -4.34
C ILE A 15 1.84 17.30 -3.12
N SER A 16 2.14 18.09 -2.07
CA SER A 16 2.70 17.56 -0.82
C SER A 16 1.74 16.59 -0.13
N PHE A 17 0.43 16.89 -0.14
CA PHE A 17 -0.59 15.98 0.40
C PHE A 17 -0.65 14.68 -0.39
N MET A 18 -0.67 14.73 -1.73
CA MET A 18 -0.68 13.54 -2.58
C MET A 18 0.61 12.71 -2.41
N ALA A 19 1.77 13.35 -2.31
CA ALA A 19 3.04 12.68 -2.07
C ALA A 19 3.06 12.00 -0.70
N ALA A 20 2.58 12.67 0.35
CA ALA A 20 2.45 12.07 1.68
C ALA A 20 1.49 10.88 1.67
N LEU A 21 0.36 10.99 0.96
CA LEU A 21 -0.62 9.91 0.83
C LEU A 21 -0.02 8.69 0.11
N LEU A 22 0.78 8.90 -0.94
CA LEU A 22 1.52 7.83 -1.62
C LEU A 22 2.51 7.12 -0.69
N LEU A 23 3.25 7.87 0.12
CA LEU A 23 4.18 7.29 1.11
C LEU A 23 3.44 6.47 2.17
N VAL A 24 2.30 6.96 2.65
CA VAL A 24 1.47 6.24 3.63
C VAL A 24 0.92 4.95 3.04
N ILE A 25 0.34 5.00 1.84
CA ILE A 25 -0.21 3.80 1.17
C ILE A 25 0.91 2.80 0.86
N GLY A 26 2.05 3.28 0.34
CA GLY A 26 3.22 2.44 0.10
C GLY A 26 3.74 1.79 1.38
N GLY A 27 3.80 2.54 2.48
CA GLY A 27 4.20 2.02 3.80
C GLY A 27 3.25 0.97 4.34
N ILE A 28 1.93 1.16 4.21
CA ILE A 28 0.92 0.17 4.59
C ILE A 28 1.09 -1.11 3.74
N GLY A 29 1.28 -0.96 2.43
CA GLY A 29 1.50 -2.10 1.52
C GLY A 29 2.74 -2.90 1.86
N LEU A 30 3.88 -2.24 2.06
CA LEU A 30 5.14 -2.90 2.42
C LEU A 30 5.05 -3.57 3.80
N SER A 31 4.46 -2.89 4.80
CA SER A 31 4.26 -3.47 6.14
C SER A 31 3.33 -4.69 6.12
N GLY A 32 2.25 -4.62 5.35
CA GLY A 32 1.33 -5.74 5.16
C GLY A 32 2.03 -6.94 4.51
N MET A 33 2.83 -6.70 3.46
CA MET A 33 3.56 -7.75 2.76
C MET A 33 4.61 -8.42 3.66
N SER A 34 5.36 -7.65 4.46
CA SER A 34 6.31 -8.19 5.44
C SER A 34 5.63 -9.05 6.52
N LYS A 35 4.44 -8.65 7.00
CA LYS A 35 3.66 -9.47 7.95
C LYS A 35 3.16 -10.77 7.33
N THR A 36 2.74 -10.74 6.07
CA THR A 36 2.33 -11.94 5.33
C THR A 36 3.51 -12.89 5.14
N GLU A 37 4.69 -12.37 4.77
CA GLU A 37 5.91 -13.16 4.66
C GLU A 37 6.27 -13.83 6.00
N ALA A 38 6.24 -13.09 7.10
CA ALA A 38 6.52 -13.63 8.44
C ALA A 38 5.52 -14.74 8.82
N GLY A 39 4.23 -14.57 8.53
CA GLY A 39 3.22 -15.60 8.76
C GLY A 39 3.44 -16.86 7.92
N LEU A 40 3.79 -16.70 6.63
CA LEU A 40 4.14 -17.82 5.76
C LEU A 40 5.39 -18.56 6.25
N LYS A 41 6.39 -17.82 6.72
CA LYS A 41 7.60 -18.39 7.31
C LYS A 41 7.27 -19.26 8.52
N THR A 42 6.41 -18.79 9.43
CA THR A 42 5.95 -19.60 10.58
C THR A 42 5.19 -20.86 10.15
N VAL A 43 4.26 -20.75 9.20
CA VAL A 43 3.54 -21.94 8.69
C VAL A 43 4.49 -22.96 8.06
N TYR A 44 5.55 -22.49 7.38
CA TYR A 44 6.52 -23.36 6.74
C TYR A 44 7.56 -23.92 7.73
N GLU A 45 8.37 -23.05 8.33
CA GLU A 45 9.52 -23.42 9.16
C GLU A 45 9.09 -23.98 10.52
N ASP A 46 8.09 -23.40 11.18
CA ASP A 46 7.71 -23.76 12.56
C ASP A 46 6.65 -24.86 12.61
N ARG A 47 5.94 -25.14 11.49
CA ARG A 47 4.85 -26.12 11.46
C ARG A 47 5.03 -27.20 10.41
N THR A 48 5.19 -26.84 9.14
CA THR A 48 5.29 -27.82 8.04
C THR A 48 6.56 -28.67 8.14
N VAL A 49 7.71 -28.06 8.42
CA VAL A 49 8.98 -28.80 8.59
C VAL A 49 8.93 -29.76 9.79
N PRO A 50 8.48 -29.35 10.99
CA PRO A 50 8.23 -30.26 12.10
C PRO A 50 7.26 -31.40 11.77
N LEU A 51 6.17 -31.11 11.04
CA LEU A 51 5.22 -32.14 10.59
C LEU A 51 5.91 -33.20 9.72
N MET A 52 6.78 -32.79 8.80
CA MET A 52 7.58 -33.70 7.98
C MET A 52 8.57 -34.53 8.81
N ASP A 53 9.23 -33.91 9.81
CA ASP A 53 10.15 -34.60 10.72
C ASP A 53 9.40 -35.65 11.54
N LEU A 54 8.23 -35.32 12.11
CA LEU A 54 7.36 -36.27 12.82
C LEU A 54 6.90 -37.42 11.91
N GLY A 55 6.55 -37.14 10.66
CA GLY A 55 6.20 -38.16 9.67
C GLY A 55 7.34 -39.14 9.40
N ARG A 56 8.58 -38.65 9.28
CA ARG A 56 9.77 -39.51 9.15
C ARG A 56 10.02 -40.33 10.40
N ILE A 57 9.81 -39.76 11.59
CA ILE A 57 9.91 -40.50 12.86
C ILE A 57 8.89 -41.64 12.90
N ILE A 58 7.64 -41.42 12.48
CA ILE A 58 6.63 -42.48 12.40
C ILE A 58 7.07 -43.59 11.45
N ASP A 59 7.55 -43.27 10.25
CA ASP A 59 8.02 -44.27 9.29
C ASP A 59 9.15 -45.13 9.89
N MET A 60 10.19 -44.48 10.41
CA MET A 60 11.33 -45.17 11.03
C MET A 60 10.90 -45.98 12.26
N ALA A 61 10.01 -45.44 13.10
CA ALA A 61 9.48 -46.13 14.26
C ALA A 61 8.74 -47.42 13.86
N ASN A 62 7.92 -47.38 12.81
CA ASN A 62 7.28 -48.58 12.27
C ASN A 62 8.31 -49.58 11.73
N ARG A 63 9.37 -49.11 11.06
CA ARG A 63 10.47 -49.99 10.62
C ARG A 63 11.18 -50.67 11.79
N THR A 64 11.43 -49.98 12.92
CA THR A 64 12.01 -50.62 14.12
C THR A 64 11.10 -51.73 14.67
N ARG A 65 9.78 -51.52 14.65
CA ARG A 65 8.80 -52.53 15.09
C ARG A 65 8.78 -53.72 14.12
N THR A 66 8.83 -53.47 12.82
CA THR A 66 8.92 -54.54 11.81
C THR A 66 10.19 -55.36 12.00
N ASN A 67 11.34 -54.72 12.21
CA ASN A 67 12.59 -55.40 12.49
C ASN A 67 12.49 -56.30 13.75
N ALA A 68 11.89 -55.80 14.83
CA ALA A 68 11.69 -56.59 16.05
C ALA A 68 10.76 -57.80 15.82
N THR A 69 9.73 -57.62 15.00
CA THR A 69 8.81 -58.70 14.62
C THR A 69 9.52 -59.75 13.75
N VAL A 70 10.32 -59.31 12.77
CA VAL A 70 11.13 -60.19 11.91
C VAL A 70 12.15 -60.96 12.74
N ALA A 71 12.86 -60.29 13.64
CA ALA A 71 13.82 -60.94 14.56
C ALA A 71 13.14 -62.02 15.41
N ALA A 72 11.95 -61.74 15.95
CA ALA A 72 11.21 -62.69 16.79
C ALA A 72 10.54 -63.85 16.03
N THR A 73 10.38 -63.75 14.71
CA THR A 73 9.61 -64.74 13.91
C THR A 73 10.43 -65.50 12.88
N ALA A 74 11.57 -64.95 12.45
CA ALA A 74 12.51 -65.68 11.60
C ALA A 74 13.29 -66.71 12.44
N PRO A 75 13.39 -67.98 12.04
CA PRO A 75 14.02 -69.03 12.84
C PRO A 75 15.56 -69.01 12.73
N TRP A 76 16.17 -67.84 12.53
CA TRP A 76 17.60 -67.68 12.29
C TRP A 76 18.18 -66.47 13.03
N ALA A 77 19.20 -66.72 13.85
CA ALA A 77 19.82 -65.70 14.71
C ALA A 77 20.57 -64.61 13.91
N ASP A 78 21.09 -64.94 12.73
CA ASP A 78 21.73 -63.98 11.82
C ASP A 78 20.75 -62.91 11.31
N VAL A 79 19.49 -63.30 11.05
CA VAL A 79 18.43 -62.35 10.72
C VAL A 79 18.12 -61.45 11.90
N ALA A 80 18.11 -61.97 13.13
CA ALA A 80 17.93 -61.16 14.34
C ALA A 80 19.09 -60.17 14.55
N ILE A 81 20.34 -60.60 14.35
CA ILE A 81 21.54 -59.74 14.45
C ILE A 81 21.48 -58.59 13.43
N LYS A 82 21.11 -58.90 12.18
CA LYS A 82 20.96 -57.89 11.14
C LYS A 82 19.82 -56.91 11.46
N ALA A 83 18.65 -57.43 11.84
CA ALA A 83 17.50 -56.61 12.21
C ALA A 83 17.79 -55.70 13.41
N ASN A 84 18.55 -56.18 14.40
CA ASN A 84 19.00 -55.37 15.52
C ASN A 84 19.98 -54.26 15.08
N THR A 85 20.93 -54.58 14.20
CA THR A 85 21.89 -53.60 13.65
C THR A 85 21.16 -52.48 12.90
N ASP A 86 20.23 -52.84 12.01
CA ASP A 86 19.41 -51.87 11.27
C ASP A 86 18.55 -51.02 12.21
N THR A 87 18.04 -51.62 13.30
CA THR A 87 17.25 -50.92 14.32
C THR A 87 18.06 -49.90 15.09
N GLN A 88 19.29 -50.24 15.50
CA GLN A 88 20.17 -49.30 16.20
C GLN A 88 20.52 -48.08 15.33
N GLN A 89 20.70 -48.27 14.01
CA GLN A 89 20.90 -47.17 13.08
C GLN A 89 19.66 -46.26 12.98
N LEU A 90 18.47 -46.86 12.91
CA LEU A 90 17.21 -46.10 12.91
C LEU A 90 17.01 -45.32 14.21
N ASP A 91 17.35 -45.88 15.36
CA ASP A 91 17.23 -45.18 16.65
C ASP A 91 18.11 -43.93 16.70
N VAL A 92 19.31 -43.97 16.13
CA VAL A 92 20.19 -42.79 16.04
C VAL A 92 19.51 -41.67 15.24
N GLU A 93 18.94 -41.99 14.07
CA GLU A 93 18.25 -40.99 13.24
C GLU A 93 16.93 -40.52 13.86
N ILE A 94 16.16 -41.41 14.51
CA ILE A 94 14.96 -41.04 15.28
C ILE A 94 15.33 -40.05 16.39
N ASN A 95 16.35 -40.36 17.20
CA ASN A 95 16.79 -39.50 18.30
C ASN A 95 17.27 -38.14 17.80
N LYS A 96 17.96 -38.11 16.66
CA LYS A 96 18.42 -36.87 16.02
C LYS A 96 17.26 -36.00 15.52
N LEU A 97 16.29 -36.58 14.80
CA LEU A 97 15.10 -35.85 14.35
C LEU A 97 14.24 -35.41 15.54
N TRP A 98 14.09 -36.25 16.56
CA TRP A 98 13.37 -35.92 17.78
C TRP A 98 14.04 -34.77 18.55
N ALA A 99 15.37 -34.77 18.67
CA ALA A 99 16.12 -33.66 19.26
C ALA A 99 15.98 -32.37 18.46
N LYS A 100 15.91 -32.45 17.12
CA LYS A 100 15.61 -31.31 16.26
C LYS A 100 14.19 -30.78 16.51
N TYR A 101 13.20 -31.67 16.55
CA TYR A 101 11.81 -31.33 16.83
C TYR A 101 11.64 -30.67 18.20
N THR A 102 12.21 -31.25 19.26
CA THR A 102 12.13 -30.73 20.65
C THR A 102 12.82 -29.40 20.89
N ARG A 103 13.63 -28.91 19.94
CA ARG A 103 14.26 -27.58 19.98
C ARG A 103 13.42 -26.47 19.36
N THR A 104 12.31 -26.80 18.70
CA THR A 104 11.41 -25.78 18.14
C THR A 104 10.61 -25.09 19.24
N ALA A 105 9.97 -23.98 18.90
CA ALA A 105 9.03 -23.32 19.80
C ALA A 105 7.75 -24.17 19.91
N MET A 106 7.52 -24.74 21.09
CA MET A 106 6.37 -25.60 21.36
C MET A 106 5.26 -24.87 22.11
N THR A 107 4.02 -25.19 21.76
CA THR A 107 2.86 -24.87 22.61
C THR A 107 2.89 -25.72 23.89
N PRO A 108 2.16 -25.33 24.95
CA PRO A 108 2.05 -26.13 26.17
C PRO A 108 1.58 -27.58 25.90
N ASP A 109 0.61 -27.74 25.00
CA ASP A 109 0.06 -29.05 24.63
C ASP A 109 1.08 -29.88 23.83
N GLU A 110 1.83 -29.25 22.91
CA GLU A 110 2.90 -29.91 22.18
C GLU A 110 3.98 -30.44 23.12
N LYS A 111 4.35 -29.63 24.12
CA LYS A 111 5.33 -30.03 25.13
C LYS A 111 4.85 -31.20 25.98
N ALA A 112 3.60 -31.16 26.45
CA ALA A 112 3.03 -32.25 27.24
C ALA A 112 2.98 -33.58 26.45
N LEU A 113 2.58 -33.52 25.18
CA LEU A 113 2.58 -34.68 24.30
C LEU A 113 4.00 -35.17 23.98
N ALA A 114 4.97 -34.26 23.81
CA ALA A 114 6.37 -34.62 23.60
C ALA A 114 6.97 -35.34 24.83
N ASP A 115 6.69 -34.86 26.04
CA ASP A 115 7.13 -35.49 27.29
C ASP A 115 6.51 -36.90 27.46
N SER A 116 5.21 -37.03 27.13
CA SER A 116 4.51 -38.32 27.12
C SER A 116 5.13 -39.29 26.09
N PHE A 117 5.38 -38.82 24.87
CA PHE A 117 6.03 -39.62 23.82
C PHE A 117 7.41 -40.07 24.27
N ASN A 118 8.23 -39.19 24.84
CA ASN A 118 9.58 -39.53 25.29
C ASN A 118 9.57 -40.66 26.33
N THR A 119 8.63 -40.59 27.27
CA THR A 119 8.43 -41.63 28.29
C THR A 119 7.99 -42.96 27.65
N GLN A 120 6.95 -42.92 26.82
CA GLN A 120 6.41 -44.11 26.15
C GLN A 120 7.43 -44.74 25.21
N TRP A 121 8.14 -43.94 24.42
CA TRP A 121 9.17 -44.37 23.49
C TRP A 121 10.30 -45.10 24.22
N LYS A 122 10.78 -44.55 25.36
CA LYS A 122 11.78 -45.22 26.20
C LYS A 122 11.29 -46.58 26.72
N THR A 123 10.03 -46.68 27.15
CA THR A 123 9.48 -47.97 27.62
C THR A 123 9.35 -48.99 26.49
N TYR A 124 8.98 -48.53 25.28
CA TYR A 124 8.92 -49.36 24.08
C TYR A 124 10.31 -49.84 23.66
N THR A 125 11.30 -48.94 23.50
CA THR A 125 12.64 -49.33 23.05
C THR A 125 13.29 -50.30 24.02
N THR A 126 13.12 -50.11 25.34
CA THR A 126 13.60 -51.06 26.36
C THR A 126 12.99 -52.46 26.15
N SER A 127 11.68 -52.56 25.92
CA SER A 127 11.01 -53.85 25.66
C SER A 127 11.41 -54.47 24.31
N ARG A 128 11.51 -53.65 23.27
CA ARG A 128 11.94 -54.05 21.93
C ARG A 128 13.37 -54.61 21.96
N ASP A 129 14.26 -54.01 22.74
CA ASP A 129 15.66 -54.46 22.86
C ASP A 129 15.74 -55.81 23.59
N VAL A 130 14.83 -56.09 24.53
CA VAL A 130 14.66 -57.44 25.11
C VAL A 130 14.24 -58.44 24.04
N THR A 131 13.26 -58.11 23.19
CA THR A 131 12.87 -58.96 22.05
C THR A 131 14.06 -59.24 21.13
N MET A 132 14.83 -58.21 20.77
CA MET A 132 16.01 -58.36 19.91
C MET A 132 17.07 -59.26 20.54
N LYS A 133 17.33 -59.08 21.85
CA LYS A 133 18.30 -59.89 22.59
C LYS A 133 17.90 -61.37 22.60
N LEU A 134 16.65 -61.69 22.98
CA LEU A 134 16.14 -63.06 23.02
C LEU A 134 16.24 -63.73 21.64
N ALA A 135 15.87 -63.01 20.58
CA ALA A 135 15.97 -63.50 19.21
C ALA A 135 17.42 -63.77 18.76
N MET A 136 18.38 -62.90 19.12
CA MET A 136 19.81 -63.11 18.84
C MET A 136 20.39 -64.31 19.61
N GLU A 137 19.83 -64.61 20.79
CA GLU A 137 20.15 -65.79 21.61
C GLU A 137 19.39 -67.06 21.15
N SER A 138 18.65 -66.98 20.03
CA SER A 138 17.82 -68.06 19.46
C SER A 138 16.62 -68.50 20.30
N ASP A 139 16.23 -67.72 21.31
CA ASP A 139 15.00 -67.91 22.10
C ASP A 139 13.80 -67.22 21.43
N PHE A 140 13.37 -67.80 20.30
CA PHE A 140 12.32 -67.20 19.46
C PHE A 140 10.93 -67.25 20.09
N ASP A 141 10.62 -68.27 20.91
CA ASP A 141 9.32 -68.39 21.57
C ASP A 141 9.12 -67.26 22.59
N THR A 142 10.13 -67.03 23.46
CA THR A 142 10.09 -65.93 24.43
C THR A 142 10.19 -64.57 23.73
N ALA A 143 10.98 -64.45 22.66
CA ALA A 143 11.06 -63.23 21.86
C ALA A 143 9.70 -62.85 21.26
N LYS A 144 8.97 -63.82 20.71
CA LYS A 144 7.63 -63.64 20.12
C LYS A 144 6.60 -63.29 21.18
N GLU A 145 6.66 -63.92 22.36
CA GLU A 145 5.79 -63.57 23.48
C GLU A 145 6.02 -62.13 23.93
N ASN A 146 7.27 -61.72 24.16
CA ASN A 146 7.59 -60.34 24.54
C ASN A 146 7.19 -59.33 23.44
N ALA A 147 7.46 -59.65 22.17
CA ALA A 147 7.12 -58.80 21.03
C ALA A 147 5.61 -58.51 20.95
N SER A 148 4.80 -59.55 21.17
CA SER A 148 3.34 -59.48 21.03
C SER A 148 2.63 -58.96 22.26
N LYS A 149 3.03 -59.39 23.47
CA LYS A 149 2.33 -59.07 24.73
C LYS A 149 2.86 -57.83 25.44
N ASP A 150 4.14 -57.48 25.27
CA ASP A 150 4.76 -56.35 25.96
C ASP A 150 5.15 -55.21 25.01
N ALA A 151 5.96 -55.49 23.98
CA ALA A 151 6.48 -54.45 23.08
C ALA A 151 5.38 -53.83 22.20
N ALA A 152 4.46 -54.63 21.65
CA ALA A 152 3.42 -54.14 20.74
C ALA A 152 2.43 -53.15 21.41
N PRO A 153 1.88 -53.41 22.62
CA PRO A 153 1.05 -52.41 23.32
C PRO A 153 1.82 -51.11 23.63
N LYS A 154 3.08 -51.21 24.06
CA LYS A 154 3.94 -50.04 24.33
C LYS A 154 4.21 -49.21 23.07
N PHE A 155 4.46 -49.87 21.93
CA PHE A 155 4.57 -49.19 20.64
C PHE A 155 3.27 -48.49 20.26
N SER A 156 2.12 -49.15 20.43
CA SER A 156 0.82 -48.58 20.09
C SER A 156 0.56 -47.28 20.86
N ALA A 157 0.86 -47.25 22.16
CA ALA A 157 0.74 -46.06 22.99
C ALA A 157 1.66 -44.91 22.51
N ALA A 158 2.94 -45.22 22.25
CA ALA A 158 3.89 -44.22 21.73
C ALA A 158 3.46 -43.68 20.35
N ARG A 159 3.03 -44.56 19.45
CA ARG A 159 2.54 -44.22 18.11
C ARG A 159 1.31 -43.32 18.19
N GLU A 160 0.35 -43.62 19.06
CA GLU A 160 -0.86 -42.79 19.23
C GLU A 160 -0.50 -41.37 19.67
N THR A 161 0.40 -41.21 20.65
CA THR A 161 0.89 -39.89 21.08
C THR A 161 1.59 -39.15 19.95
N LEU A 162 2.39 -39.85 19.14
CA LEU A 162 3.06 -39.26 17.99
C LEU A 162 2.06 -38.80 16.90
N PHE A 163 0.96 -39.52 16.70
CA PHE A 163 -0.14 -39.06 15.84
C PHE A 163 -0.84 -37.82 16.41
N LYS A 164 -1.09 -37.76 17.72
CA LYS A 164 -1.65 -36.56 18.37
C LYS A 164 -0.77 -35.34 18.16
N LEU A 165 0.56 -35.51 18.17
CA LEU A 165 1.50 -34.43 17.83
C LEU A 165 1.35 -33.95 16.38
N ILE A 166 1.20 -34.87 15.42
CA ILE A 166 0.98 -34.54 14.01
C ILE A 166 -0.35 -33.79 13.82
N GLU A 167 -1.43 -34.28 14.43
CA GLU A 167 -2.74 -33.63 14.40
C GLU A 167 -2.68 -32.23 15.01
N LEU A 168 -2.00 -32.08 16.14
CA LEU A 168 -1.80 -30.80 16.80
C LEU A 168 -1.00 -29.83 15.93
N GLN A 169 0.11 -30.27 15.32
CA GLN A 169 0.88 -29.44 14.38
C GLN A 169 0.01 -28.98 13.20
N GLY A 170 -0.85 -29.85 12.67
CA GLY A 170 -1.81 -29.49 11.62
C GLY A 170 -2.85 -28.47 12.09
N ALA A 171 -3.39 -28.64 13.30
CA ALA A 171 -4.35 -27.71 13.89
C ALA A 171 -3.74 -26.33 14.15
N VAL A 172 -2.52 -26.28 14.70
CA VAL A 172 -1.81 -25.02 14.93
C VAL A 172 -1.43 -24.35 13.61
N ALA A 173 -0.95 -25.10 12.62
CA ALA A 173 -0.68 -24.57 11.28
C ALA A 173 -1.91 -23.92 10.65
N LYS A 174 -3.07 -24.56 10.78
CA LYS A 174 -4.35 -24.01 10.31
C LYS A 174 -4.71 -22.70 11.04
N HIS A 175 -4.57 -22.67 12.36
CA HIS A 175 -4.83 -21.46 13.16
C HIS A 175 -3.90 -20.30 12.78
N GLU A 176 -2.61 -20.57 12.57
CA GLU A 176 -1.63 -19.55 12.11
C GLU A 176 -2.00 -19.03 10.72
N PHE A 177 -2.41 -19.91 9.80
CA PHE A 177 -2.87 -19.53 8.48
C PHE A 177 -4.14 -18.64 8.53
N GLU A 178 -5.14 -19.02 9.34
CA GLU A 178 -6.37 -18.23 9.50
C GLU A 178 -6.07 -16.85 10.14
N THR A 179 -5.15 -16.80 11.09
CA THR A 179 -4.68 -15.55 11.70
C THR A 179 -3.96 -14.67 10.68
N ALA A 180 -3.06 -15.23 9.87
CA ALA A 180 -2.36 -14.52 8.81
C ALA A 180 -3.34 -13.99 7.75
N ARG A 181 -4.33 -14.80 7.37
CA ARG A 181 -5.40 -14.42 6.43
C ARG A 181 -6.25 -13.27 6.95
N SER A 182 -6.70 -13.32 8.20
CA SER A 182 -7.49 -12.23 8.80
C SER A 182 -6.71 -10.91 8.85
N ARG A 183 -5.41 -10.97 9.16
CA ARG A 183 -4.50 -9.80 9.11
C ARG A 183 -4.34 -9.25 7.71
N TYR A 184 -4.24 -10.13 6.71
CA TYR A 184 -4.18 -9.73 5.31
C TYR A 184 -5.47 -9.03 4.88
N GLU A 185 -6.63 -9.63 5.13
CA GLU A 185 -7.95 -9.06 4.80
C GLU A 185 -8.15 -7.69 5.45
N SER A 186 -7.81 -7.56 6.75
CA SER A 186 -7.87 -6.27 7.46
C SER A 186 -6.94 -5.23 6.83
N SER A 187 -5.71 -5.63 6.47
CA SER A 187 -4.75 -4.73 5.83
C SER A 187 -5.21 -4.29 4.43
N GLN A 188 -5.84 -5.19 3.69
CA GLN A 188 -6.41 -4.91 2.37
C GLN A 188 -7.57 -3.91 2.46
N VAL A 189 -8.49 -4.10 3.42
CA VAL A 189 -9.61 -3.16 3.65
C VAL A 189 -9.09 -1.77 4.00
N ILE A 190 -8.10 -1.67 4.89
CA ILE A 190 -7.47 -0.39 5.27
C ILE A 190 -6.81 0.27 4.06
N ALA A 191 -6.08 -0.49 3.24
CA ALA A 191 -5.43 0.03 2.03
C ALA A 191 -6.46 0.54 1.01
N ILE A 192 -7.52 -0.22 0.75
CA ILE A 192 -8.60 0.18 -0.17
C ILE A 192 -9.31 1.44 0.35
N ALA A 193 -9.62 1.50 1.65
CA ALA A 193 -10.25 2.67 2.25
C ALA A 193 -9.35 3.91 2.16
N ALA A 194 -8.04 3.77 2.40
CA ALA A 194 -7.07 4.85 2.26
C ALA A 194 -6.94 5.35 0.82
N ILE A 195 -6.92 4.44 -0.16
CA ILE A 195 -6.91 4.78 -1.59
C ILE A 195 -8.20 5.52 -1.98
N ALA A 196 -9.36 4.99 -1.61
CA ALA A 196 -10.66 5.59 -1.92
C ALA A 196 -10.79 6.99 -1.31
N LEU A 197 -10.39 7.16 -0.05
CA LEU A 197 -10.36 8.45 0.62
C LEU A 197 -9.38 9.41 -0.07
N GLY A 198 -8.19 8.94 -0.43
CA GLY A 198 -7.20 9.74 -1.16
C GLY A 198 -7.71 10.24 -2.51
N LEU A 199 -8.38 9.37 -3.28
CA LEU A 199 -9.01 9.74 -4.54
C LEU A 199 -10.15 10.74 -4.35
N ALA A 200 -11.01 10.53 -3.35
CA ALA A 200 -12.10 11.46 -3.04
C ALA A 200 -11.57 12.85 -2.65
N LEU A 201 -10.53 12.91 -1.83
CA LEU A 201 -9.88 14.16 -1.43
C LEU A 201 -9.18 14.82 -2.63
N ALA A 202 -8.47 14.05 -3.46
CA ALA A 202 -7.84 14.58 -4.67
C ALA A 202 -8.86 15.18 -5.64
N ALA A 203 -9.99 14.50 -5.87
CA ALA A 203 -11.09 15.02 -6.69
C ALA A 203 -11.72 16.27 -6.09
N TRP A 204 -11.95 16.28 -4.77
CA TRP A 204 -12.48 17.43 -4.04
C TRP A 204 -11.57 18.66 -4.15
N PHE A 205 -10.28 18.51 -3.85
CA PHE A 205 -9.30 19.59 -3.96
C PHE A 205 -9.12 20.05 -5.41
N GLY A 206 -9.06 19.11 -6.36
CA GLY A 206 -8.98 19.40 -7.79
C GLY A 206 -10.16 20.25 -8.26
N PHE A 207 -11.38 19.89 -7.87
CA PHE A 207 -12.59 20.66 -8.17
C PHE A 207 -12.53 22.09 -7.61
N ILE A 208 -12.11 22.26 -6.35
CA ILE A 208 -11.96 23.58 -5.73
C ILE A 208 -10.90 24.42 -6.45
N LEU A 209 -9.74 23.83 -6.76
CA LEU A 209 -8.63 24.51 -7.46
C LEU A 209 -9.03 24.96 -8.86
N ILE A 210 -9.63 24.06 -9.65
CA ILE A 210 -10.12 24.39 -11.00
C ILE A 210 -11.11 25.56 -10.91
N ARG A 211 -12.09 25.49 -10.01
CA ARG A 211 -13.09 26.55 -9.87
C ARG A 211 -12.48 27.88 -9.40
N ALA A 212 -11.49 27.83 -8.51
CA ALA A 212 -10.84 29.02 -7.94
C ALA A 212 -9.85 29.70 -8.91
N ILE A 213 -9.30 28.96 -9.88
CA ILE A 213 -8.33 29.49 -10.85
C ILE A 213 -9.02 29.83 -12.18
N THR A 214 -9.79 28.89 -12.74
CA THR A 214 -10.35 29.03 -14.09
C THR A 214 -11.41 30.14 -14.14
N ARG A 215 -12.28 30.28 -13.13
CA ARG A 215 -13.34 31.31 -13.17
C ARG A 215 -12.80 32.75 -13.17
N PRO A 216 -11.86 33.15 -12.29
CA PRO A 216 -11.34 34.51 -12.32
C PRO A 216 -10.44 34.77 -13.55
N LEU A 217 -9.73 33.75 -14.06
CA LEU A 217 -8.99 33.87 -15.32
C LEU A 217 -9.93 34.08 -16.52
N ASP A 218 -11.06 33.36 -16.59
CA ASP A 218 -12.07 33.60 -17.62
C ASP A 218 -12.63 35.03 -17.56
N ALA A 219 -12.81 35.58 -16.35
CA ALA A 219 -13.23 36.97 -16.16
C ALA A 219 -12.15 37.96 -16.65
N ALA A 220 -10.88 37.72 -16.33
CA ALA A 220 -9.75 38.52 -16.83
C ALA A 220 -9.67 38.51 -18.36
N VAL A 221 -9.83 37.34 -18.98
CA VAL A 221 -9.85 37.19 -20.45
C VAL A 221 -11.03 37.94 -21.07
N LYS A 222 -12.22 37.86 -20.49
CA LYS A 222 -13.40 38.61 -20.97
C LYS A 222 -13.18 40.12 -20.91
N LEU A 223 -12.63 40.61 -19.81
CA LEU A 223 -12.31 42.03 -19.65
C LEU A 223 -11.30 42.51 -20.70
N ALA A 224 -10.20 41.77 -20.87
CA ALA A 224 -9.17 42.13 -21.85
C ALA A 224 -9.74 42.16 -23.29
N ARG A 225 -10.64 41.23 -23.64
CA ARG A 225 -11.36 41.26 -24.92
C ARG A 225 -12.27 42.47 -25.05
N GLY A 226 -13.05 42.80 -24.02
CA GLY A 226 -13.89 44.01 -24.02
C GLY A 226 -13.08 45.29 -24.24
N VAL A 227 -11.94 45.41 -23.57
CA VAL A 227 -10.99 46.53 -23.78
C VAL A 227 -10.46 46.56 -25.22
N ALA A 228 -10.09 45.40 -25.78
CA ALA A 228 -9.62 45.31 -27.17
C ALA A 228 -10.71 45.68 -28.19
N GLU A 229 -11.97 45.47 -27.86
CA GLU A 229 -13.14 45.87 -28.66
C GLU A 229 -13.55 47.35 -28.42
N GLY A 230 -12.88 48.06 -27.50
CA GLY A 230 -13.14 49.46 -27.19
C GLY A 230 -14.19 49.69 -26.09
N ASP A 231 -14.73 48.64 -25.47
CA ASP A 231 -15.63 48.76 -24.32
C ASP A 231 -14.84 48.96 -23.02
N LEU A 232 -14.76 50.21 -22.58
CA LEU A 232 -14.14 50.61 -21.32
C LEU A 232 -15.13 50.78 -20.16
N THR A 233 -16.40 50.35 -20.32
CA THR A 233 -17.45 50.56 -19.31
C THR A 233 -17.57 49.42 -18.30
N GLN A 234 -16.80 48.34 -18.47
CA GLN A 234 -16.89 47.14 -17.64
C GLN A 234 -16.45 47.38 -16.20
N ARG A 235 -17.26 46.91 -15.25
CA ARG A 235 -16.97 47.00 -13.82
C ARG A 235 -16.13 45.82 -13.35
N ILE A 236 -15.02 46.11 -12.68
CA ILE A 236 -14.06 45.11 -12.20
C ILE A 236 -14.11 45.05 -10.68
N ASP A 237 -14.75 44.00 -10.17
CA ASP A 237 -14.83 43.69 -8.75
C ASP A 237 -13.79 42.62 -8.40
N ILE A 238 -12.89 42.97 -7.46
CA ILE A 238 -11.76 42.13 -7.06
C ILE A 238 -12.07 41.55 -5.69
N HIS A 239 -12.15 40.22 -5.62
CA HIS A 239 -12.55 39.50 -4.41
C HIS A 239 -11.41 38.69 -3.77
N SER A 240 -10.20 38.76 -4.31
CA SER A 240 -9.03 38.01 -3.84
C SER A 240 -7.79 38.89 -3.82
N THR A 241 -6.84 38.56 -2.96
CA THR A 241 -5.50 39.18 -2.86
C THR A 241 -4.39 38.25 -3.37
N ASP A 242 -4.74 37.09 -3.92
CA ASP A 242 -3.79 36.15 -4.55
C ASP A 242 -3.28 36.67 -5.90
N GLU A 243 -2.46 35.88 -6.61
CA GLU A 243 -1.89 36.25 -7.90
C GLU A 243 -2.96 36.60 -8.95
N VAL A 244 -4.15 35.98 -8.88
CA VAL A 244 -5.24 36.31 -9.80
C VAL A 244 -5.93 37.60 -9.40
N GLY A 245 -6.06 37.86 -8.10
CA GLY A 245 -6.48 39.16 -7.58
C GLY A 245 -5.57 40.32 -8.02
N GLN A 246 -4.24 40.10 -7.96
CA GLN A 246 -3.25 41.07 -8.42
C GLN A 246 -3.32 41.29 -9.93
N LEU A 247 -3.52 40.23 -10.72
CA LEU A 247 -3.75 40.35 -12.17
C LEU A 247 -5.02 41.18 -12.48
N MET A 248 -6.12 40.90 -11.78
CA MET A 248 -7.38 41.63 -11.94
C MET A 248 -7.24 43.11 -11.53
N GLN A 249 -6.45 43.41 -10.49
CA GLN A 249 -6.12 44.79 -10.11
C GLN A 249 -5.33 45.49 -11.21
N ALA A 250 -4.29 44.86 -11.76
CA ALA A 250 -3.51 45.45 -12.85
C ALA A 250 -4.36 45.73 -14.10
N LEU A 251 -5.27 44.81 -14.45
CA LEU A 251 -6.22 45.03 -15.57
C LEU A 251 -7.19 46.18 -15.29
N LYS A 252 -7.61 46.38 -14.04
CA LYS A 252 -8.45 47.50 -13.63
C LYS A 252 -7.73 48.83 -13.75
N ASP A 253 -6.50 48.91 -13.29
CA ASP A 253 -5.67 50.12 -13.37
C ASP A 253 -5.37 50.48 -14.84
N MET A 254 -5.13 49.47 -15.69
CA MET A 254 -4.98 49.64 -17.14
C MET A 254 -6.25 50.21 -17.78
N ASN A 255 -7.44 49.66 -17.48
CA ASN A 255 -8.71 50.13 -18.04
C ASN A 255 -8.99 51.59 -17.62
N ALA A 256 -8.80 51.92 -16.33
CA ALA A 256 -8.98 53.28 -15.83
C ALA A 256 -8.02 54.30 -16.51
N SER A 257 -6.78 53.88 -16.77
CA SER A 257 -5.80 54.70 -17.49
C SER A 257 -6.24 54.93 -18.95
N LEU A 258 -6.76 53.92 -19.63
CA LEU A 258 -7.30 54.04 -20.99
C LEU A 258 -8.52 54.96 -21.04
N VAL A 259 -9.44 54.86 -20.07
CA VAL A 259 -10.60 55.78 -19.95
C VAL A 259 -10.11 57.23 -19.84
N THR A 260 -9.11 57.47 -19.00
CA THR A 260 -8.52 58.80 -18.80
C THR A 260 -7.90 59.34 -20.09
N ILE A 261 -7.09 58.53 -20.78
CA ILE A 261 -6.44 58.91 -22.05
C ILE A 261 -7.49 59.21 -23.12
N VAL A 262 -8.50 58.35 -23.31
CA VAL A 262 -9.57 58.58 -24.30
C VAL A 262 -10.38 59.82 -23.96
N GLY A 263 -10.66 60.07 -22.68
CA GLY A 263 -11.33 61.29 -22.21
C GLY A 263 -10.52 62.55 -22.51
N GLN A 264 -9.21 62.52 -22.26
CA GLN A 264 -8.30 63.63 -22.59
C GLN A 264 -8.22 63.89 -24.10
N VAL A 265 -8.13 62.84 -24.92
CA VAL A 265 -8.15 62.96 -26.39
C VAL A 265 -9.46 63.60 -26.86
N ARG A 266 -10.61 63.12 -26.35
CA ARG A 266 -11.91 63.70 -26.69
C ARG A 266 -12.00 65.18 -26.31
N HIS A 267 -11.61 65.54 -25.09
CA HIS A 267 -11.62 66.93 -24.65
C HIS A 267 -10.67 67.82 -25.50
N GLY A 268 -9.49 67.30 -25.85
CA GLY A 268 -8.58 67.94 -26.78
C GLY A 268 -9.21 68.17 -28.16
N THR A 269 -9.90 67.17 -28.71
CA THR A 269 -10.61 67.32 -30.00
C THR A 269 -11.78 68.29 -29.94
N GLU A 270 -12.53 68.35 -28.83
CA GLU A 270 -13.59 69.33 -28.63
C GLU A 270 -13.03 70.76 -28.59
N THR A 271 -11.89 70.95 -27.92
CA THR A 271 -11.16 72.23 -27.87
C THR A 271 -10.66 72.64 -29.26
N ILE A 272 -10.08 71.71 -30.02
CA ILE A 272 -9.66 71.93 -31.41
C ILE A 272 -10.86 72.27 -32.30
N ALA A 273 -12.01 71.61 -32.11
CA ALA A 273 -13.22 71.88 -32.89
C ALA A 273 -13.81 73.26 -32.59
N VAL A 274 -13.79 73.71 -31.33
CA VAL A 274 -14.17 75.08 -30.95
C VAL A 274 -13.23 76.09 -31.59
N ALA A 275 -11.92 75.93 -31.44
CA ALA A 275 -10.92 76.80 -32.05
C ALA A 275 -11.06 76.84 -33.59
N SER A 276 -11.32 75.69 -34.23
CA SER A 276 -11.54 75.60 -35.68
C SER A 276 -12.80 76.37 -36.11
N ARG A 277 -13.87 76.36 -35.31
CA ARG A 277 -15.07 77.18 -35.57
C ARG A 277 -14.79 78.68 -35.42
N GLU A 278 -14.02 79.07 -34.41
CA GLU A 278 -13.60 80.46 -34.24
C GLU A 278 -12.73 80.94 -35.41
N ILE A 279 -11.77 80.12 -35.86
CA ILE A 279 -10.95 80.41 -37.04
C ILE A 279 -11.83 80.52 -38.30
N ALA A 280 -12.75 79.59 -38.51
CA ALA A 280 -13.65 79.64 -39.68
C ALA A 280 -14.52 80.91 -39.67
N SER A 281 -15.06 81.28 -38.51
CA SER A 281 -15.81 82.53 -38.34
C SER A 281 -14.93 83.76 -38.59
N GLY A 282 -13.70 83.76 -38.06
CA GLY A 282 -12.73 84.83 -38.28
C GLY A 282 -12.31 84.97 -39.75
N ASN A 283 -12.12 83.85 -40.44
CA ASN A 283 -11.85 83.84 -41.88
C ASN A 283 -13.05 84.34 -42.70
N ALA A 284 -14.27 83.99 -42.31
CA ALA A 284 -15.48 84.49 -42.98
C ALA A 284 -15.62 86.02 -42.83
N ASP A 285 -15.41 86.55 -41.61
CA ASP A 285 -15.38 88.00 -41.36
C ASP A 285 -14.27 88.68 -42.17
N LEU A 286 -13.06 88.11 -42.18
CA LEU A 286 -11.94 88.64 -42.96
C LEU A 286 -12.23 88.60 -44.46
N SER A 287 -12.81 87.52 -44.97
CA SER A 287 -13.21 87.39 -46.38
C SER A 287 -14.24 88.44 -46.76
N SER A 288 -15.28 88.65 -45.93
CA SER A 288 -16.29 89.69 -46.14
C SER A 288 -15.69 91.09 -46.14
N ARG A 289 -14.75 91.37 -45.23
CA ARG A 289 -14.00 92.64 -45.20
C ARG A 289 -13.10 92.81 -46.41
N THR A 290 -12.48 91.72 -46.88
CA THR A 290 -11.62 91.73 -48.07
C THR A 290 -12.44 91.97 -49.34
N GLU A 291 -13.62 91.35 -49.48
CA GLU A 291 -14.58 91.64 -50.57
C GLU A 291 -15.06 93.08 -50.52
N SER A 292 -15.41 93.59 -49.33
CA SER A 292 -15.81 94.99 -49.15
C SER A 292 -14.69 95.96 -49.55
N GLN A 293 -13.44 95.65 -49.17
CA GLN A 293 -12.26 96.41 -49.59
C GLN A 293 -12.01 96.33 -51.10
N ALA A 294 -12.08 95.14 -51.68
CA ALA A 294 -11.92 94.93 -53.11
C ALA A 294 -12.98 95.70 -53.91
N SER A 295 -14.23 95.67 -53.47
CA SER A 295 -15.34 96.44 -54.05
C SER A 295 -15.11 97.95 -53.93
N SER A 296 -14.65 98.45 -52.78
CA SER A 296 -14.32 99.88 -52.62
C SER A 296 -13.14 100.33 -53.50
N LEU A 297 -12.18 99.45 -53.75
CA LEU A 297 -11.07 99.69 -54.67
C LEU A 297 -11.54 99.68 -56.14
N GLU A 298 -12.46 98.79 -56.50
CA GLU A 298 -13.09 98.74 -57.82
C GLU A 298 -13.93 100.01 -58.10
N GLU A 299 -14.73 100.47 -57.14
CA GLU A 299 -15.52 101.71 -57.24
C GLU A 299 -14.63 102.96 -57.34
N THR A 300 -13.42 102.93 -56.76
CA THR A 300 -12.43 104.01 -56.91
C THR A 300 -11.68 103.93 -58.25
N ALA A 301 -11.68 102.76 -58.91
CA ALA A 301 -10.97 102.50 -60.16
C ALA A 301 -11.87 102.55 -61.43
N SER A 302 -13.20 102.59 -61.29
CA SER A 302 -14.19 102.74 -62.39
C SER A 302 -14.58 104.19 -62.64
#